data_AF-A0A258JRF7-F1
#
_entry.id   AF-A0A258JRF7-F1
#
_cell.length_a   1.000
_cell.length_b   1.000
_cell.length_c   1.000
_cell.angle_alpha   90.00
_cell.angle_beta   90.00
_cell.angle_gamma   90.00
#
_symmetry.space_group_name_H-M   'P 1'
#
loop_
_entity.id
_entity.type
_entity.pdbx_description
1 polymer ?
#
loop_
_entity_poly.entity_id
_entity_poly.type
_entity_poly.pdbx_seq_one_letter_code
_entity_poly.pdbx_strand_id
1 'polypeptide(L)'
;MKLIKTLIFLFLVQATFSQSMPDMEKTFNYLESKFFELNGYTIEYSDGGVFTFYSDVFTNYRMKFRRIHKTEHYRYENNYEGINYAKLISIKENVNDDLNPNSPIKRLELVFINNSIKFRGYLYGANNSDWERYSNGVVQSFIPFYYRDEPGEKEKVIKAILHLSKLFKEKQAKNDPFGN
;
A
#
# COMPACT_ATOMS: atom_id res chain seq x y z
N MET A 1 -10.22 44.05 -28.51
CA MET A 1 -10.43 43.55 -27.14
C MET A 1 -11.32 42.31 -27.19
N LYS A 2 -10.77 41.12 -26.94
CA LYS A 2 -11.55 39.87 -26.88
C LYS A 2 -11.93 39.59 -25.43
N LEU A 3 -13.23 39.63 -25.11
CA LEU A 3 -13.75 39.15 -23.83
C LEU A 3 -13.52 37.63 -23.77
N ILE A 4 -12.63 37.19 -22.89
CA ILE A 4 -12.55 35.79 -22.48
C ILE A 4 -13.79 35.53 -21.62
N LYS A 5 -14.77 34.81 -22.18
CA LYS A 5 -15.87 34.22 -21.41
C LYS A 5 -15.25 33.14 -20.53
N THR A 6 -14.91 33.48 -19.30
CA THR A 6 -14.52 32.50 -18.27
C THR A 6 -15.74 31.64 -17.97
N LEU A 7 -15.77 30.43 -18.54
CA LEU A 7 -16.74 29.40 -18.21
C LEU A 7 -16.35 28.83 -16.84
N ILE A 8 -17.06 29.24 -15.79
CA ILE A 8 -16.94 28.61 -14.48
C ILE A 8 -17.68 27.27 -14.56
N PHE A 9 -16.93 26.16 -14.59
CA PHE A 9 -17.49 24.83 -14.42
C PHE A 9 -17.85 24.64 -12.94
N LEU A 10 -19.10 24.94 -12.58
CA LEU A 10 -19.69 24.51 -11.32
C LEU A 10 -19.94 23.00 -11.41
N PHE A 11 -19.18 22.19 -10.65
CA PHE A 11 -19.51 20.80 -10.43
C PHE A 11 -20.74 20.70 -9.50
N LEU A 12 -21.93 20.75 -10.09
CA LEU A 12 -23.16 20.27 -9.45
C LEU A 12 -23.25 18.76 -9.70
N VAL A 13 -22.56 17.97 -8.88
CA VAL A 13 -22.83 16.53 -8.81
C VAL A 13 -24.04 16.35 -7.90
N GLN A 14 -25.21 16.32 -8.51
CA GLN A 14 -26.44 15.91 -7.83
C GLN A 14 -26.33 14.45 -7.39
N ALA A 15 -26.80 14.19 -6.17
CA ALA A 15 -26.71 12.94 -5.45
C ALA A 15 -27.20 11.75 -6.28
N THR A 16 -26.31 10.78 -6.48
CA THR A 16 -26.67 9.43 -6.91
C THR A 16 -26.20 8.44 -5.85
N PHE A 17 -27.18 7.82 -5.20
CA PHE A 17 -27.08 6.79 -4.16
C PHE A 17 -26.22 7.15 -2.93
N SER A 18 -26.91 7.27 -1.78
CA SER A 18 -26.31 7.04 -0.46
C SER A 18 -25.92 5.56 -0.31
N GLN A 19 -25.04 5.08 -1.19
CA GLN A 19 -24.25 3.91 -0.88
C GLN A 19 -23.39 4.35 0.31
N SER A 20 -23.73 3.86 1.51
CA SER A 20 -22.94 4.15 2.70
C SER A 20 -21.50 3.83 2.36
N MET A 21 -20.59 4.79 2.62
CA MET A 21 -19.16 4.52 2.42
C MET A 21 -18.83 3.20 3.13
N PRO A 22 -18.05 2.31 2.52
CA PRO A 22 -17.75 1.01 3.11
C PRO A 22 -17.16 1.22 4.51
N ASP A 23 -17.55 0.38 5.46
CA ASP A 23 -16.97 0.40 6.80
C ASP A 23 -15.51 -0.09 6.79
N MET A 24 -14.87 -0.08 7.97
CA MET A 24 -13.46 -0.44 8.12
C MET A 24 -13.20 -1.88 7.68
N GLU A 25 -14.10 -2.81 8.01
CA GLU A 25 -13.98 -4.22 7.69
C GLU A 25 -14.08 -4.44 6.18
N LYS A 26 -15.11 -3.88 5.53
CA LYS A 26 -15.28 -3.98 4.07
C LYS A 26 -14.12 -3.36 3.31
N THR A 27 -13.60 -2.23 3.78
CA THR A 27 -12.44 -1.58 3.17
C THR A 27 -11.19 -2.45 3.32
N PHE A 28 -11.02 -3.08 4.48
CA PHE A 28 -9.93 -4.03 4.70
C PHE A 28 -10.04 -5.26 3.80
N ASN A 29 -11.21 -5.90 3.75
CA ASN A 29 -11.43 -7.10 2.95
C ASN A 29 -11.20 -6.84 1.46
N TYR A 30 -11.56 -5.65 0.97
CA TYR A 30 -11.22 -5.25 -0.39
C TYR A 30 -9.69 -5.16 -0.60
N LEU A 31 -8.97 -4.45 0.27
CA LEU A 31 -7.51 -4.34 0.15
C LEU A 31 -6.79 -5.68 0.33
N GLU A 32 -7.31 -6.53 1.22
CA GLU A 32 -6.85 -7.91 1.41
C GLU A 32 -7.03 -8.71 0.13
N SER A 33 -8.21 -8.68 -0.49
CA SER A 33 -8.45 -9.39 -1.76
C SER A 33 -7.46 -8.94 -2.83
N LYS A 34 -7.24 -7.63 -2.97
CA LYS A 34 -6.30 -7.07 -3.92
C LYS A 34 -4.86 -7.49 -3.67
N PHE A 35 -4.47 -7.59 -2.41
CA PHE A 35 -3.15 -8.06 -2.04
C PHE A 35 -2.97 -9.55 -2.34
N PHE A 36 -3.95 -10.40 -2.01
CA PHE A 36 -3.86 -11.85 -2.23
C PHE A 36 -4.09 -12.28 -3.68
N GLU A 37 -4.78 -11.48 -4.50
CA GLU A 37 -4.93 -11.67 -5.95
C GLU A 37 -3.57 -11.74 -6.68
N LEU A 38 -2.51 -11.21 -6.08
CA LEU A 38 -1.15 -11.19 -6.64
C LEU A 38 -0.36 -12.49 -6.42
N ASN A 39 -0.89 -13.46 -5.68
CA ASN A 39 -0.20 -14.70 -5.43
C ASN A 39 0.14 -15.43 -6.73
N GLY A 40 1.43 -15.71 -6.93
CA GLY A 40 1.93 -16.35 -8.15
C GLY A 40 2.16 -15.40 -9.32
N TYR A 41 1.84 -14.10 -9.20
CA TYR A 41 2.15 -13.13 -10.24
C TYR A 41 3.65 -12.88 -10.34
N THR A 42 4.07 -12.55 -11.57
CA THR A 42 5.45 -12.20 -11.85
C THR A 42 5.67 -10.71 -11.58
N ILE A 43 6.75 -10.39 -10.89
CA ILE A 43 7.29 -9.04 -10.77
C ILE A 43 8.53 -8.98 -11.65
N GLU A 44 8.64 -7.91 -12.43
CA GLU A 44 9.78 -7.68 -13.31
C GLU A 44 10.42 -6.37 -12.89
N TYR A 45 11.71 -6.41 -12.61
CA TYR A 45 12.52 -5.25 -12.27
C TYR A 45 13.24 -4.73 -13.51
N SER A 46 13.54 -3.43 -13.53
CA SER A 46 14.23 -2.74 -14.62
C SER A 46 15.67 -3.21 -14.80
N ASP A 47 16.27 -3.83 -13.77
CA ASP A 47 17.59 -4.49 -13.84
C ASP A 47 17.55 -5.91 -14.43
N GLY A 48 16.36 -6.38 -14.84
CA GLY A 48 16.14 -7.73 -15.37
C GLY A 48 15.80 -8.78 -14.32
N GLY A 49 15.74 -8.42 -13.03
CA GLY A 49 15.33 -9.34 -11.97
C GLY A 49 13.87 -9.78 -12.13
N VAL A 50 13.63 -11.09 -12.12
CA VAL A 50 12.28 -11.66 -12.28
C VAL A 50 11.90 -12.48 -11.05
N PHE A 51 10.82 -12.07 -10.40
CA PHE A 51 10.36 -12.67 -9.14
C PHE A 51 8.93 -13.18 -9.24
N THR A 52 8.61 -14.19 -8.47
CA THR A 52 7.22 -14.56 -8.17
C THR A 52 6.81 -13.94 -6.84
N PHE A 53 5.68 -13.23 -6.82
CA PHE A 53 5.12 -12.63 -5.62
C PHE A 53 4.25 -13.60 -4.84
N TYR A 54 4.36 -13.56 -3.52
CA TYR A 54 3.50 -14.29 -2.60
C TYR A 54 3.10 -13.38 -1.44
N SER A 55 1.80 -13.16 -1.32
CA SER A 55 1.14 -12.57 -0.16
C SER A 55 0.98 -13.64 0.93
N ASP A 56 1.55 -13.37 2.10
CA ASP A 56 1.50 -14.32 3.22
C ASP A 56 0.49 -13.87 4.29
N VAL A 57 0.46 -12.57 4.65
CA VAL A 57 -0.42 -12.02 5.70
C VAL A 57 -0.88 -10.61 5.32
N PHE A 58 -2.17 -10.32 5.49
CA PHE A 58 -2.70 -8.96 5.43
C PHE A 58 -3.80 -8.78 6.47
N THR A 59 -3.59 -7.89 7.44
CA THR A 59 -4.53 -7.61 8.51
C THR A 59 -4.48 -6.13 8.86
N ASN A 60 -5.36 -5.68 9.75
CA ASN A 60 -5.43 -4.29 10.19
C ASN A 60 -4.19 -3.72 10.87
N TYR A 61 -3.27 -4.58 11.34
CA TYR A 61 -2.03 -4.14 11.98
C TYR A 61 -0.77 -4.77 11.36
N ARG A 62 -0.90 -5.65 10.36
CA ARG A 62 0.23 -6.42 9.83
C ARG A 62 0.12 -6.72 8.34
N MET A 63 1.25 -6.61 7.65
CA MET A 63 1.41 -7.01 6.26
C MET A 63 2.68 -7.84 6.10
N LYS A 64 2.58 -9.01 5.48
CA LYS A 64 3.71 -9.88 5.14
C LYS A 64 3.58 -10.39 3.70
N PHE A 65 4.67 -10.28 2.96
CA PHE A 65 4.80 -10.89 1.63
C PHE A 65 6.24 -11.32 1.38
N ARG A 66 6.42 -12.12 0.34
CA ARG A 66 7.72 -12.55 -0.15
C ARG A 66 7.79 -12.54 -1.67
N ARG A 67 8.99 -12.37 -2.18
CA ARG A 67 9.35 -12.40 -3.60
C ARG A 67 10.41 -13.48 -3.77
N ILE A 68 10.21 -14.40 -4.70
CA ILE A 68 11.18 -15.49 -4.96
C ILE A 68 11.73 -15.30 -6.37
N HIS A 69 13.05 -15.14 -6.50
CA HIS A 69 13.71 -15.00 -7.79
C HIS A 69 13.52 -16.29 -8.60
N LYS A 70 13.10 -16.18 -9.87
CA LYS A 70 12.73 -17.36 -10.67
C LYS A 70 13.90 -18.28 -10.99
N THR A 71 15.13 -17.73 -11.10
CA THR A 71 16.30 -18.49 -11.58
C THR A 71 17.38 -18.71 -10.52
N GLU A 72 17.44 -17.87 -9.49
CA GLU A 72 18.60 -17.82 -8.58
C GLU A 72 18.26 -18.37 -7.17
N HIS A 73 17.05 -18.90 -6.99
CA HIS A 73 16.54 -19.41 -5.72
C HIS A 73 16.60 -18.42 -4.53
N TYR A 74 16.83 -17.12 -4.80
CA TYR A 74 16.80 -16.09 -3.76
C TYR A 74 15.36 -15.80 -3.32
N ARG A 75 15.17 -15.68 -2.01
CA ARG A 75 13.93 -15.19 -1.42
C ARG A 75 14.17 -13.83 -0.77
N TYR A 76 13.24 -12.91 -1.00
CA TYR A 76 13.09 -11.67 -0.24
C TYR A 76 11.78 -11.73 0.54
N GLU A 77 11.80 -11.61 1.86
CA GLU A 77 10.58 -11.44 2.67
C GLU A 77 10.53 -10.05 3.28
N ASN A 78 9.33 -9.50 3.34
CA ASN A 78 9.02 -8.27 4.02
C ASN A 78 7.93 -8.55 5.05
N ASN A 79 8.13 -8.10 6.29
CA ASN A 79 7.13 -8.17 7.34
C ASN A 79 7.00 -6.80 8.02
N TYR A 80 5.77 -6.29 8.12
CA TYR A 80 5.43 -5.03 8.76
C TYR A 80 4.38 -5.31 9.84
N GLU A 81 4.61 -4.86 11.08
CA GLU A 81 3.67 -5.07 12.19
C GLU A 81 3.44 -3.81 13.01
N GLY A 82 2.28 -3.73 13.65
CA GLY A 82 1.83 -2.54 14.39
C GLY A 82 1.62 -1.34 13.47
N ILE A 83 1.07 -1.56 12.27
CA ILE A 83 0.82 -0.52 11.27
C ILE A 83 -0.29 0.41 11.78
N ASN A 84 0.00 1.71 11.91
CA ASN A 84 -0.99 2.72 12.27
C ASN A 84 -1.48 3.49 11.03
N TYR A 85 -2.56 2.99 10.41
CA TYR A 85 -3.20 3.63 9.25
C TYR A 85 -3.72 5.05 9.53
N ALA A 86 -3.97 5.43 10.79
CA ALA A 86 -4.34 6.81 11.12
C ALA A 86 -3.20 7.81 10.87
N LYS A 87 -1.95 7.33 10.84
CA LYS A 87 -0.75 8.15 10.67
C LYS A 87 -0.21 8.15 9.23
N LEU A 88 -0.98 7.64 8.28
CA LEU A 88 -0.69 7.77 6.85
C LEU A 88 -0.71 9.25 6.43
N ILE A 89 0.38 9.70 5.80
CA ILE A 89 0.59 11.06 5.29
C ILE A 89 0.21 11.14 3.82
N SER A 90 0.75 10.23 3.01
CA SER A 90 0.61 10.27 1.55
C SER A 90 0.77 8.90 0.93
N ILE A 91 0.33 8.77 -0.31
CA ILE A 91 0.60 7.62 -1.17
C ILE A 91 1.37 8.15 -2.36
N LYS A 92 2.52 7.54 -2.64
CA LYS A 92 3.36 7.92 -3.78
C LYS A 92 3.48 6.73 -4.73
N GLU A 93 3.49 7.02 -6.02
CA GLU A 93 4.05 6.08 -6.98
C GLU A 93 5.56 6.01 -6.72
N ASN A 94 6.15 4.83 -6.82
CA ASN A 94 7.54 4.66 -6.44
C ASN A 94 8.44 5.55 -7.30
N VAL A 95 9.10 6.53 -6.68
CA VAL A 95 9.89 7.54 -7.40
C VAL A 95 11.17 6.93 -8.01
N ASN A 96 11.60 5.77 -7.51
CA ASN A 96 12.79 5.08 -7.98
C ASN A 96 12.50 3.98 -9.01
N ASP A 97 11.23 3.86 -9.45
CA ASP A 97 10.66 2.91 -10.43
C ASP A 97 11.61 1.77 -10.86
N ASP A 98 12.00 0.98 -9.86
CA ASP A 98 12.87 -0.19 -10.02
C ASP A 98 12.10 -1.32 -10.71
N LEU A 99 10.78 -1.17 -10.84
CA LEU A 99 9.93 -2.07 -11.61
C LEU A 99 10.00 -1.73 -13.09
N ASN A 100 10.03 -2.78 -13.90
CA ASN A 100 9.89 -2.66 -15.33
C ASN A 100 8.54 -1.96 -15.66
N PRO A 101 8.52 -0.96 -16.56
CA PRO A 101 7.29 -0.30 -16.99
C PRO A 101 6.21 -1.25 -17.53
N ASN A 102 6.57 -2.44 -18.00
CA ASN A 102 5.65 -3.47 -18.47
C ASN A 102 5.39 -4.58 -17.45
N SER A 103 5.88 -4.46 -16.22
CA SER A 103 5.60 -5.45 -15.18
C SER A 103 4.08 -5.55 -14.94
N PRO A 104 3.50 -6.76 -14.91
CA PRO A 104 2.06 -6.94 -14.73
C PRO A 104 1.58 -6.56 -13.32
N ILE A 105 2.51 -6.25 -12.42
CA ILE A 105 2.22 -5.67 -11.13
C ILE A 105 2.99 -4.37 -10.94
N LYS A 106 2.40 -3.46 -10.18
CA LYS A 106 2.96 -2.15 -9.83
C LYS A 106 2.99 -1.99 -8.32
N ARG A 107 3.67 -0.93 -7.86
CA ARG A 107 3.93 -0.68 -6.44
C ARG A 107 3.61 0.77 -6.07
N LEU A 108 2.83 0.94 -5.02
CA LEU A 108 2.65 2.20 -4.30
C LEU A 108 3.53 2.21 -3.06
N GLU A 109 4.04 3.37 -2.68
CA GLU A 109 4.63 3.61 -1.36
C GLU A 109 3.61 4.31 -0.46
N LEU A 110 3.19 3.61 0.58
CA LEU A 110 2.32 4.16 1.61
C LEU A 110 3.19 4.86 2.64
N VAL A 111 3.21 6.19 2.67
CA VAL A 111 4.10 6.98 3.52
C VAL A 111 3.38 7.40 4.80
N PHE A 112 3.98 7.10 5.94
CA PHE A 112 3.48 7.35 7.29
C PHE A 112 4.36 8.36 8.04
N ILE A 113 3.85 8.88 9.15
CA ILE A 113 4.66 9.57 10.15
C ILE A 113 5.68 8.58 10.73
N ASN A 114 6.87 9.04 11.09
CA ASN A 114 7.89 8.21 11.74
C ASN A 114 7.32 7.47 12.95
N ASN A 115 7.80 6.23 13.19
CA ASN A 115 7.34 5.36 14.28
C ASN A 115 5.87 4.90 14.21
N SER A 116 5.18 5.10 13.07
CA SER A 116 3.82 4.58 12.86
C SER A 116 3.77 3.10 12.49
N ILE A 117 4.92 2.47 12.34
CA ILE A 117 5.10 1.04 12.09
C ILE A 117 6.01 0.55 13.21
N LYS A 118 5.49 -0.33 14.07
CA LYS A 118 6.23 -0.80 15.26
C LYS A 118 7.39 -1.72 14.90
N PHE A 119 7.20 -2.54 13.87
CA PHE A 119 8.20 -3.53 13.46
C PHE A 119 8.29 -3.62 11.94
N ARG A 120 9.52 -3.77 11.46
CA ARG A 120 9.84 -4.08 10.07
C ARG A 120 10.97 -5.12 10.02
N GLY A 121 10.72 -6.22 9.32
CA GLY A 121 11.68 -7.29 9.13
C GLY A 121 11.96 -7.51 7.65
N TYR A 122 13.25 -7.70 7.33
CA TYR A 122 13.72 -8.16 6.03
C TYR A 122 14.35 -9.54 6.18
N LEU A 123 14.02 -10.42 5.25
CA LEU A 123 14.80 -11.63 5.03
C LEU A 123 15.28 -11.62 3.59
N TYR A 124 16.58 -11.85 3.39
CA TYR A 124 17.18 -12.02 2.08
C TYR A 124 18.13 -13.22 2.11
N GLY A 125 18.05 -14.11 1.12
CA GLY A 125 19.03 -15.18 0.93
C GLY A 125 18.46 -16.44 0.26
N ALA A 126 19.36 -17.39 -0.02
CA ALA A 126 19.02 -18.66 -0.68
C ALA A 126 18.60 -19.77 0.31
N ASN A 127 19.09 -19.75 1.57
CA ASN A 127 19.02 -20.91 2.48
C ASN A 127 18.56 -20.66 3.94
N ASN A 128 18.05 -19.47 4.29
CA ASN A 128 17.51 -19.11 5.63
C ASN A 128 18.39 -19.40 6.88
N SER A 129 18.60 -18.36 7.69
CA SER A 129 18.32 -18.50 9.14
C SER A 129 18.09 -17.16 9.83
N ASP A 130 18.71 -16.07 9.36
CA ASP A 130 18.76 -14.85 10.17
C ASP A 130 17.90 -13.74 9.57
N TRP A 131 16.84 -13.36 10.29
CA TRP A 131 16.09 -12.14 9.98
C TRP A 131 16.99 -10.94 10.28
N GLU A 132 17.20 -10.07 9.30
CA GLU A 132 17.61 -8.71 9.62
C GLU A 132 16.39 -7.99 10.21
N ARG A 133 16.37 -7.98 11.55
CA ARG A 133 15.33 -7.30 12.33
C ARG A 133 15.75 -5.87 12.57
N TYR A 134 15.04 -4.94 11.95
CA TYR A 134 15.15 -3.52 12.27
C TYR A 134 14.04 -3.17 13.25
N SER A 135 14.30 -3.39 14.55
CA SER A 135 13.44 -2.87 15.63
C SER A 135 14.12 -1.68 16.30
N ASN A 136 13.38 -0.57 16.43
CA ASN A 136 13.73 0.66 17.15
C ASN A 136 15.04 1.34 16.69
N GLY A 137 14.89 2.45 15.95
CA GLY A 137 15.98 3.41 15.79
C GLY A 137 15.83 4.32 14.58
N VAL A 138 15.55 3.78 13.41
CA VAL A 138 15.42 4.55 12.15
C VAL A 138 14.53 3.77 11.19
N VAL A 139 13.24 3.64 11.46
CA VAL A 139 12.40 2.73 10.67
C VAL A 139 11.65 3.52 9.61
N GLN A 140 12.20 3.45 8.39
CA GLN A 140 11.66 3.89 7.11
C GLN A 140 10.13 4.03 7.14
N SER A 141 9.65 5.25 6.87
CA SER A 141 8.26 5.64 7.09
C SER A 141 7.34 5.20 5.96
N PHE A 142 7.60 4.07 5.31
CA PHE A 142 6.71 3.57 4.26
C PHE A 142 6.55 2.06 4.20
N ILE A 143 5.41 1.65 3.61
CA ILE A 143 5.09 0.26 3.28
C ILE A 143 4.83 0.18 1.77
N PRO A 144 5.48 -0.73 1.03
CA PRO A 144 5.13 -1.00 -0.35
C PRO A 144 3.79 -1.74 -0.40
N PHE A 145 2.86 -1.26 -1.21
CA PHE A 145 1.62 -1.95 -1.55
C PHE A 145 1.65 -2.30 -3.03
N TYR A 146 1.65 -3.60 -3.33
CA TYR A 146 1.62 -4.09 -4.71
C TYR A 146 0.18 -4.20 -5.20
N TYR A 147 -0.05 -3.98 -6.49
CA TYR A 147 -1.34 -4.10 -7.14
C TYR A 147 -1.16 -4.52 -8.61
N ARG A 148 -2.22 -5.03 -9.26
CA ARG A 148 -2.17 -5.41 -10.68
C ARG A 148 -2.13 -4.19 -11.57
N ASP A 149 -1.34 -4.23 -12.64
CA ASP A 149 -1.31 -3.15 -13.63
C ASP A 149 -2.52 -3.23 -14.57
N GLU A 150 -3.69 -2.80 -14.06
CA GLU A 150 -4.95 -2.83 -14.78
C GLU A 150 -5.63 -1.45 -14.78
N PRO A 151 -6.38 -1.10 -15.85
CA PRO A 151 -7.09 0.17 -15.94
C PRO A 151 -7.98 0.44 -14.71
N GLY A 152 -7.71 1.55 -14.03
CA GLY A 152 -8.48 2.00 -12.87
C GLY A 152 -8.16 1.29 -11.55
N GLU A 153 -7.29 0.28 -11.54
CA GLU A 153 -6.96 -0.47 -10.33
C GLU A 153 -6.17 0.39 -9.33
N LYS A 154 -5.19 1.16 -9.84
CA LYS A 154 -4.41 2.12 -9.06
C LYS A 154 -5.32 3.07 -8.27
N GLU A 155 -6.28 3.69 -8.95
CA GLU A 155 -7.17 4.69 -8.35
C GLU A 155 -8.10 4.06 -7.30
N LYS A 156 -8.59 2.83 -7.53
CA LYS A 156 -9.43 2.12 -6.56
C LYS A 156 -8.64 1.75 -5.30
N VAL A 157 -7.43 1.23 -5.46
CA VAL A 157 -6.53 0.90 -4.35
C VAL A 157 -6.18 2.15 -3.55
N ILE A 158 -5.78 3.25 -4.20
CA ILE A 158 -5.49 4.54 -3.55
C ILE A 158 -6.71 5.02 -2.75
N LYS A 159 -7.90 5.03 -3.37
CA LYS A 159 -9.13 5.45 -2.69
C LYS A 159 -9.43 4.60 -1.46
N ALA A 160 -9.30 3.28 -1.57
CA ALA A 160 -9.54 2.37 -0.45
C ALA A 160 -8.54 2.58 0.70
N ILE A 161 -7.24 2.78 0.41
CA ILE A 161 -6.23 3.03 1.44
C ILE A 161 -6.46 4.37 2.13
N LEU A 162 -6.77 5.43 1.38
CA LEU A 162 -7.08 6.75 1.95
C LEU A 162 -8.36 6.71 2.79
N HIS A 163 -9.38 6.02 2.31
CA HIS A 163 -10.62 5.81 3.06
C HIS A 163 -10.37 5.03 4.36
N LEU A 164 -9.56 3.98 4.31
CA LEU A 164 -9.15 3.24 5.49
C LEU A 164 -8.44 4.13 6.51
N SER A 165 -7.47 4.94 6.05
CA SER A 165 -6.76 5.89 6.91
C SER A 165 -7.72 6.86 7.60
N LYS A 166 -8.71 7.39 6.86
CA LYS A 166 -9.74 8.27 7.39
C LYS A 166 -10.55 7.59 8.51
N LEU A 167 -11.03 6.37 8.29
CA LEU A 167 -11.79 5.61 9.30
C LEU A 167 -10.97 5.37 10.58
N PHE A 168 -9.68 5.12 10.45
CA PHE A 168 -8.77 5.00 11.60
C PHE A 168 -8.58 6.32 12.35
N LYS A 169 -8.43 7.45 11.63
CA LYS A 169 -8.36 8.79 12.24
C LYS A 169 -9.64 9.12 13.01
N GLU A 170 -10.80 8.84 12.44
CA GLU A 170 -12.10 9.05 13.09
C GLU A 170 -12.28 8.17 14.32
N LYS A 171 -11.88 6.89 14.26
CA LYS A 171 -11.89 5.99 15.41
C LYS A 171 -10.95 6.47 16.52
N GLN A 172 -9.77 6.96 16.15
CA GLN A 172 -8.81 7.52 17.11
C GLN A 172 -9.36 8.79 17.76
N ALA A 173 -9.89 9.74 17.00
CA ALA A 173 -10.47 10.98 17.53
C ALA A 173 -11.67 10.75 18.46
N LYS A 174 -12.44 9.67 18.25
CA LYS A 174 -13.52 9.28 19.18
C LYS A 174 -13.00 8.73 20.50
N ASN A 175 -11.89 8.00 20.46
CA ASN A 175 -11.30 7.33 21.63
C ASN A 175 -10.31 8.23 22.39
N ASP A 176 -9.77 9.24 21.71
CA ASP A 176 -8.89 10.26 22.26
C ASP A 176 -9.14 11.59 21.50
N PRO A 177 -10.17 12.36 21.91
CA PRO A 177 -10.54 13.60 21.23
C PRO A 177 -9.52 14.74 21.44
N PHE A 178 -8.59 14.59 22.38
CA PHE A 178 -7.59 15.60 22.72
C PHE A 178 -6.19 15.27 22.21
N GLY A 179 -5.94 14.03 21.74
CA GLY A 179 -4.78 13.67 20.94
C GLY A 179 -3.46 13.70 21.71
N ASN A 180 -3.40 13.02 22.86
CA ASN A 180 -2.17 12.91 23.66
C ASN A 180 -1.17 11.90 23.08
#